data_AF-A0A525WCP0-F1
#
_entry.id   AF-A0A525WCP0-F1
#
_cell.length_a   1.000
_cell.length_b   1.000
_cell.length_c   1.000
_cell.angle_alpha   90.00
_cell.angle_beta   90.00
_cell.angle_gamma   90.00
#
_symmetry.space_group_name_H-M   'P 1'
#
loop_
_entity.id
_entity.type
_entity.pdbx_description
1 polymer ?
#
loop_
_entity_poly.entity_id
_entity_poly.type
_entity_poly.pdbx_seq_one_letter_code
_entity_poly.pdbx_strand_id
1 'polypeptide(L)' 'MQCTKCNGFMVADNLIDMMESSIPMWMKGWRCVSCGNIVDPLIQKHRMIQQAGASRLLETKTAVPRLRRVA' A
#
# COMPACT_ATOMS: atom_id res chain seq x y z
N MET A 1 6.80 13.93 5.17
CA MET A 1 5.75 12.90 5.04
C MET A 1 4.41 13.53 5.36
N GLN A 2 3.42 13.44 4.46
CA GLN A 2 2.06 13.94 4.67
C GLN A 2 1.09 12.77 4.83
N CYS A 3 0.11 12.90 5.71
CA CYS A 3 -0.90 11.88 5.95
C CYS A 3 -1.81 11.70 4.73
N THR A 4 -1.99 10.46 4.30
CA THR A 4 -2.89 10.11 3.17
C THR A 4 -4.37 10.34 3.45
N LYS A 5 -4.77 10.50 4.72
CA LYS A 5 -6.18 10.74 5.11
C LYS A 5 -6.55 12.21 5.29
N CYS A 6 -5.65 13.00 5.87
CA CYS A 6 -5.97 14.39 6.28
C CYS A 6 -4.94 15.42 5.83
N ASN A 7 -3.92 15.01 5.07
CA ASN A 7 -2.77 15.85 4.66
C ASN A 7 -1.96 16.45 5.83
N GLY A 8 -2.24 16.03 7.06
CA GLY A 8 -1.52 16.45 8.26
C GLY A 8 -0.10 15.91 8.34
N PHE A 9 0.66 16.41 9.32
CA PHE A 9 2.04 16.03 9.53
C PHE A 9 2.16 14.61 10.09
N MET A 10 3.18 13.88 9.65
CA MET A 10 3.48 12.53 10.14
C MET A 10 4.85 12.48 10.81
N VAL A 11 4.91 11.78 11.94
CA VAL A 11 6.13 11.52 12.71
C VAL A 11 6.48 10.05 12.67
N ALA A 12 7.76 9.72 12.82
CA ALA A 12 8.20 8.35 12.97
C ALA A 12 7.75 7.81 14.34
N ASP A 13 7.27 6.57 14.37
CA ASP A 13 6.77 5.88 15.55
C ASP A 13 7.30 4.44 15.58
N ASN A 14 7.39 3.84 16.76
CA ASN A 14 7.78 2.43 16.91
C ASN A 14 6.52 1.59 17.04
N LEU A 15 6.26 0.77 16.02
CA LEU A 15 5.15 -0.17 15.97
C LEU A 15 5.62 -1.53 16.49
N ILE A 16 4.74 -2.22 17.23
CA ILE A 16 5.00 -3.58 17.72
C ILE A 16 4.43 -4.56 16.71
N ASP A 17 5.26 -5.47 16.23
CA ASP A 17 4.82 -6.62 15.44
C ASP A 17 4.31 -7.72 16.39
N MET A 18 2.99 -7.92 16.41
CA MET A 18 2.34 -8.91 17.26
C MET A 18 2.51 -10.35 16.75
N MET A 19 3.00 -10.55 15.53
CA MET A 19 3.09 -11.88 14.91
C MET A 19 4.41 -12.60 15.24
N GLU A 20 5.08 -12.30 16.36
CA GLU A 20 6.21 -13.04 16.96
C GLU A 20 7.26 -13.59 15.95
N SER A 21 7.46 -12.96 14.79
CA SER A 21 8.12 -13.64 13.66
C SER A 21 9.61 -13.35 13.56
N SER A 22 10.12 -12.32 14.25
CA SER A 22 11.55 -12.07 14.28
C SER A 22 11.89 -11.03 15.34
N ILE A 23 12.88 -11.31 16.16
CA ILE A 23 13.58 -10.26 16.90
C ILE A 23 14.25 -9.37 15.85
N PRO A 24 14.04 -8.04 15.84
CA PRO A 24 13.34 -7.24 16.85
C PRO A 24 11.83 -7.11 16.60
N MET A 25 11.03 -7.23 17.67
CA MET A 25 9.55 -7.05 17.68
C MET A 25 9.10 -5.62 17.36
N TRP A 26 10.02 -4.69 17.14
CA TRP A 26 9.75 -3.29 16.89
C TRP A 26 10.09 -2.93 15.45
N MET A 27 9.14 -2.30 14.76
CA MET A 27 9.30 -1.78 13.41
C MET A 27 9.08 -0.27 13.41
N LYS A 28 9.87 0.48 12.63
CA LYS A 28 9.60 1.89 12.41
C LYS A 28 8.39 2.07 11.50
N GLY A 29 7.39 2.79 11.98
CA GLY A 29 6.23 3.22 11.20
C GLY A 29 6.05 4.73 11.23
N TRP A 30 4.92 5.20 10.71
CA TRP A 30 4.56 6.62 10.72
C TRP A 30 3.19 6.83 11.36
N ARG A 31 3.09 7.80 12.27
CA ARG A 31 1.82 8.21 12.87
C ARG A 31 1.52 9.66 12.50
N CYS A 32 0.30 9.93 12.05
CA CYS A 32 -0.17 11.30 11.88
C CYS A 32 -0.52 11.92 13.23
N VAL A 33 0.06 13.07 13.52
CA VAL A 33 -0.22 13.80 14.77
C VAL A 33 -1.58 14.48 14.76
N SER A 34 -2.16 14.73 13.58
CA SER A 34 -3.44 15.43 13.43
C SER A 34 -4.65 14.49 13.52
N CYS A 35 -4.61 13.32 12.86
CA CYS A 35 -5.76 12.41 12.78
C CYS A 35 -5.51 11.00 13.33
N GLY A 36 -4.30 10.69 13.80
CA GLY A 36 -3.96 9.38 14.35
C GLY A 36 -3.79 8.27 13.30
N ASN A 37 -3.83 8.56 12.00
CA ASN A 37 -3.60 7.54 10.97
C ASN A 37 -2.18 6.97 11.07
N ILE A 38 -2.08 5.65 11.16
CA ILE A 38 -0.82 4.91 11.23
C ILE A 38 -0.52 4.28 9.88
N VAL A 39 0.72 4.41 9.42
CA VAL A 39 1.25 3.75 8.22
C VAL A 39 2.34 2.79 8.66
N ASP A 40 2.01 1.50 8.59
CA ASP A 40 2.94 0.39 8.70
C ASP A 40 3.62 0.17 7.33
N PRO A 41 4.95 0.24 7.22
CA PRO A 41 5.65 0.11 5.94
C PRO A 41 5.50 -1.26 5.28
N LEU A 42 5.37 -2.34 6.06
CA LEU A 42 5.23 -3.70 5.53
C LEU A 42 3.83 -3.91 4.95
N ILE A 43 2.80 -3.46 5.65
CA ILE A 43 1.43 -3.44 5.13
C ILE A 43 1.35 -2.55 3.90
N GLN A 44 2.00 -1.38 3.92
CA GLN A 44 2.03 -0.48 2.76
C GLN A 44 2.69 -1.15 1.55
N LYS A 45 3.85 -1.80 1.74
CA LYS A 45 4.55 -2.54 0.69
C LYS A 45 3.67 -3.65 0.11
N HIS A 46 3.01 -4.45 0.96
CA HIS A 46 2.12 -5.50 0.49
C HIS A 46 0.94 -4.96 -0.31
N ARG A 47 0.33 -3.85 0.13
CA ARG A 47 -0.73 -3.18 -0.64
C ARG A 47 -0.24 -2.67 -1.98
N MET A 48 0.96 -2.08 -2.06
CA MET A 48 1.55 -1.62 -3.33
C MET A 48 1.78 -2.78 -4.29
N ILE A 49 2.29 -3.93 -3.81
CA ILE A 49 2.50 -5.13 -4.63
C ILE A 49 1.16 -5.66 -5.16
N GLN A 50 0.15 -5.76 -4.29
CA GLN A 50 -1.19 -6.20 -4.66
C GLN A 50 -1.83 -5.26 -5.68
N GLN A 51 -1.71 -3.95 -5.51
CA GLN A 51 -2.22 -2.95 -6.44
C GLN A 51 -1.51 -3.03 -7.80
N ALA A 52 -0.18 -3.15 -7.82
CA ALA A 52 0.57 -3.31 -9.07
C ALA A 52 0.16 -4.59 -9.84
N GLY A 53 -0.05 -5.70 -9.12
CA GLY A 53 -0.58 -6.93 -9.72
C GLY A 53 -2.02 -6.79 -10.22
N ALA A 54 -2.88 -6.12 -9.45
CA ALA A 54 -4.27 -5.85 -9.84
C ALA A 54 -4.37 -4.94 -11.07
N SER A 55 -3.51 -3.92 -11.18
CA SER A 55 -3.46 -3.05 -12.36
C SER A 55 -3.16 -3.84 -13.64
N ARG A 56 -2.24 -4.80 -13.60
CA ARG A 56 -1.96 -5.69 -14.76
C ARG A 56 -3.18 -6.52 -15.18
N LEU A 57 -3.95 -7.01 -14.21
CA LEU A 57 -5.18 -7.76 -14.45
C LEU A 57 -6.32 -6.88 -15.00
N LEU A 58 -6.34 -5.60 -14.65
CA LEU A 58 -7.32 -4.64 -15.18
C LEU A 58 -6.93 -4.18 -16.60
N GLU A 59 -5.66 -3.88 -16.86
CA GLU A 59 -5.15 -3.49 -18.17
C GLU A 59 -5.45 -4.53 -19.26
N THR A 60 -5.29 -5.82 -18.92
CA THR A 60 -5.55 -6.95 -19.82
C THR A 60 -7.03 -7.10 -20.18
N LYS A 61 -7.97 -6.67 -19.33
CA LYS A 61 -9.41 -6.74 -19.63
C LYS A 61 -9.91 -5.61 -20.53
N THR A 62 -9.17 -4.50 -20.64
CA THR A 62 -9.49 -3.36 -21.52
C THR A 62 -9.04 -3.53 -22.97
N ALA A 63 -8.32 -4.61 -23.32
CA ALA A 63 -7.95 -4.90 -24.70
C ALA A 63 -9.18 -5.36 -25.50
N VAL A 64 -9.86 -4.41 -26.17
CA VAL A 64 -10.94 -4.70 -27.12
C VAL A 64 -10.39 -5.61 -28.23
N PRO A 65 -10.93 -6.83 -28.44
CA PRO A 65 -10.49 -7.67 -29.53
C PRO A 65 -10.89 -7.01 -30.85
N ARG A 66 -9.90 -6.59 -31.66
CA ARG A 66 -10.15 -6.16 -33.04
C ARG A 66 -10.56 -7.40 -33.83
N LEU A 67 -11.87 -7.60 -34.01
CA LEU A 67 -12.39 -8.57 -34.97
C LEU A 67 -11.88 -8.16 -36.36
N ARG A 68 -10.93 -8.92 -36.90
CA ARG A 68 -10.53 -8.83 -38.31
C ARG A 68 -11.77 -9.13 -39.15
N ARG A 69 -12.33 -8.12 -39.81
CA ARG A 69 -13.27 -8.36 -40.92
C ARG A 69 -12.47 -9.09 -42.00
N VAL A 70 -12.80 -10.36 -42.19
CA VAL A 70 -12.40 -11.12 -43.37
C VAL A 70 -13.25 -10.59 -44.52
N ALA A 71 -12.58 -10.12 -45.57
CA ALA A 71 -13.19 -9.63 -46.81
C ALA A 71 -13.63 -10.81 -47.69
#